data_AF-A0A3D5D3A8-F1
#
_entry.id   AF-A0A3D5D3A8-F1
#
_cell.length_a   1.000
_cell.length_b   1.000
_cell.length_c   1.000
_cell.angle_alpha   90.00
_cell.angle_beta   90.00
_cell.angle_gamma   90.00
#
_symmetry.space_group_name_H-M   'P 1'
#
loop_
_entity.id
_entity.type
_entity.pdbx_description
1 polymer ?
#
loop_
_entity_poly.entity_id
_entity_poly.type
_entity_poly.pdbx_seq_one_letter_code
_entity_poly.pdbx_strand_id
1 'polypeptide(L)' 'MSIYQEYIAEVEARKAQGLNPKPIDGAELVAAVIEQIKDPDHEHRADSLHYLIYNTLPGTTSAAGEKARFLEEIIL' A
#
# COMPACT_ATOMS: atom_id res chain seq x y z
N MET A 1 1.32 -3.46 -16.76
CA MET A 1 1.46 -3.97 -15.39
C MET A 1 0.61 -3.08 -14.49
N SER A 2 -0.02 -3.57 -13.43
CA SER A 2 -0.70 -2.67 -12.48
C SER A 2 0.33 -1.94 -11.61
N ILE A 3 -0.01 -0.76 -11.07
CA ILE A 3 0.88 -0.01 -10.16
C ILE A 3 1.30 -0.84 -8.93
N TYR A 4 0.41 -1.72 -8.45
CA TYR A 4 0.72 -2.67 -7.39
C TYR A 4 1.78 -3.69 -7.81
N GLN A 5 1.65 -4.29 -8.99
CA GLN A 5 2.63 -5.26 -9.51
C GLN A 5 4.01 -4.61 -9.72
N GLU A 6 4.06 -3.35 -10.14
CA GLU A 6 5.31 -2.58 -10.23
C GLU A 6 5.94 -2.37 -8.86
N TYR A 7 5.14 -2.08 -7.83
CA TYR A 7 5.62 -2.00 -6.45
C TYR A 7 6.19 -3.33 -5.95
N ILE A 8 5.49 -4.46 -6.18
CA ILE A 8 5.97 -5.79 -5.78
C ILE A 8 7.27 -6.16 -6.50
N ALA A 9 7.40 -5.83 -7.79
CA ALA A 9 8.63 -6.02 -8.53
C ALA A 9 9.79 -5.23 -7.91
N GLU A 10 9.55 -3.98 -7.48
CA GLU A 10 10.56 -3.17 -6.77
C GLU A 10 10.92 -3.80 -5.42
N VAL A 11 9.93 -4.27 -4.65
CA VAL A 11 10.14 -4.93 -3.36
C VAL A 11 11.06 -6.14 -3.51
N GLU A 12 10.79 -7.04 -4.45
CA GLU A 12 11.63 -8.23 -4.67
C GLU A 12 13.03 -7.86 -5.18
N ALA A 13 13.15 -6.87 -6.07
CA ALA A 13 14.44 -6.37 -6.54
C ALA A 13 15.30 -5.76 -5.41
N ARG A 14 14.65 -5.10 -4.43
CA ARG A 14 15.32 -4.52 -3.26
C ARG A 14 15.68 -5.59 -2.23
N LYS A 15 14.81 -6.57 -2.02
CA LYS A 15 15.06 -7.72 -1.15
C LYS A 15 16.26 -8.54 -1.61
N ALA A 16 16.46 -8.71 -2.92
CA ALA A 16 17.66 -9.33 -3.48
C ALA A 16 18.97 -8.57 -3.12
N GLN A 17 18.86 -7.30 -2.75
CA GLN A 17 19.96 -6.44 -2.28
C GLN A 17 20.01 -6.33 -0.75
N GLY A 18 19.18 -7.08 -0.01
CA GLY A 18 19.07 -6.98 1.45
C GLY A 18 18.40 -5.70 1.95
N LEU A 19 17.62 -5.02 1.09
CA LEU A 19 16.95 -3.76 1.41
C LEU A 19 15.46 -3.96 1.66
N ASN A 20 14.91 -3.16 2.57
CA ASN A 20 13.47 -3.05 2.80
C ASN A 20 12.76 -2.36 1.63
N PRO A 21 11.44 -2.61 1.44
CA PRO A 21 10.59 -1.84 0.53
C PRO A 21 10.77 -0.33 0.70
N LYS A 22 10.56 0.43 -0.37
CA LYS A 22 10.41 1.89 -0.21
C LYS A 22 9.07 2.22 0.47
N PRO A 23 9.02 3.31 1.25
CA PRO A 23 7.75 3.85 1.72
C PRO A 23 6.85 4.22 0.54
N ILE A 24 5.54 4.03 0.70
CA ILE A 24 4.51 4.45 -0.23
C ILE A 24 4.16 5.90 0.09
N ASP A 25 4.45 6.82 -0.83
CA ASP A 25 4.22 8.27 -0.69
C ASP A 25 3.16 8.82 -1.67
N GLY A 26 2.84 8.07 -2.73
CA GLY A 26 1.81 8.35 -3.72
C GLY A 26 0.42 7.78 -3.37
N ALA A 27 -0.62 8.60 -3.54
CA ALA A 27 -2.02 8.20 -3.33
C ALA A 27 -2.47 7.07 -4.27
N GLU A 28 -1.99 7.03 -5.51
CA GLU A 28 -2.42 6.04 -6.53
C GLU A 28 -2.13 4.60 -6.08
N LEU A 29 -0.96 4.35 -5.50
CA LEU A 29 -0.60 3.03 -4.99
C LEU A 29 -1.39 2.69 -3.72
N VAL A 30 -1.64 3.68 -2.84
CA VAL A 30 -2.47 3.46 -1.64
C VAL A 30 -3.91 3.12 -2.03
N ALA A 31 -4.49 3.82 -3.01
CA ALA A 31 -5.83 3.52 -3.51
C ALA A 31 -5.92 2.10 -4.10
N ALA A 32 -4.93 1.69 -4.90
CA ALA A 32 -4.86 0.32 -5.42
C ALA A 32 -4.76 -0.72 -4.28
N VAL A 33 -3.96 -0.45 -3.25
CA VAL A 33 -3.85 -1.30 -2.05
C VAL A 33 -5.19 -1.38 -1.29
N ILE A 34 -5.90 -0.27 -1.14
CA ILE A 34 -7.20 -0.21 -0.45
C ILE A 34 -8.26 -1.04 -1.20
N GLU A 35 -8.33 -0.94 -2.54
CA GLU A 35 -9.29 -1.72 -3.32
C GLU A 35 -9.07 -3.24 -3.16
N GLN A 36 -7.81 -3.68 -3.05
CA GLN A 36 -7.49 -5.08 -2.74
C GLN A 36 -7.86 -5.48 -1.30
N ILE A 37 -7.82 -4.54 -0.35
CA ILE A 37 -8.20 -4.80 1.06
C ILE A 37 -9.71 -4.98 1.20
N LYS A 38 -10.49 -4.21 0.41
CA LYS A 38 -11.96 -4.24 0.40
C LYS A 38 -12.53 -5.56 -0.11
N ASP A 39 -11.81 -6.27 -0.99
CA ASP A 39 -12.15 -7.62 -1.42
C ASP A 39 -11.55 -8.66 -0.45
N PRO A 40 -12.36 -9.34 0.39
CA PRO A 40 -11.87 -10.30 1.39
C PRO A 40 -11.10 -11.49 0.81
N ASP A 41 -11.38 -11.86 -0.44
CA ASP A 41 -10.82 -13.04 -1.12
C ASP A 41 -9.68 -12.67 -2.08
N HIS A 42 -9.28 -11.39 -2.14
CA HIS A 42 -8.21 -10.94 -3.02
C HIS A 42 -6.88 -11.63 -2.68
N GLU A 43 -6.20 -12.18 -3.70
CA GLU A 43 -4.98 -12.99 -3.53
C GLU A 43 -3.86 -12.27 -2.76
N HIS A 44 -3.79 -10.95 -2.91
CA HIS A 44 -2.80 -10.09 -2.27
C HIS A 44 -3.25 -9.42 -0.97
N ARG A 45 -4.48 -9.69 -0.49
CA ARG A 45 -5.09 -8.93 0.60
C ARG A 45 -4.22 -8.83 1.86
N ALA A 46 -3.57 -9.93 2.25
CA ALA A 46 -2.71 -9.96 3.44
C ALA A 46 -1.50 -9.03 3.31
N ASP A 47 -0.85 -9.03 2.15
CA ASP A 47 0.28 -8.14 1.86
C ASP A 47 -0.19 -6.69 1.74
N SER A 48 -1.35 -6.45 1.12
CA SER A 48 -1.97 -5.13 1.01
C SER A 48 -2.26 -4.53 2.39
N LEU A 49 -2.79 -5.31 3.32
CA LEU A 49 -2.94 -4.92 4.73
C LEU A 49 -1.59 -4.58 5.36
N HIS A 50 -0.57 -5.42 5.18
CA HIS A 50 0.76 -5.17 5.71
C HIS A 50 1.35 -3.84 5.19
N TYR A 51 1.28 -3.61 3.88
CA TYR A 51 1.80 -2.38 3.27
C TYR A 51 1.02 -1.13 3.68
N LEU A 52 -0.31 -1.22 3.79
CA LEU A 52 -1.12 -0.10 4.31
C LEU A 52 -0.72 0.23 5.76
N ILE A 53 -0.50 -0.77 6.61
CA ILE A 53 -0.20 -0.56 8.03
C ILE A 53 1.21 -0.01 8.21
N TYR A 54 2.21 -0.61 7.57
CA TYR A 54 3.63 -0.38 7.88
C TYR A 54 4.42 0.42 6.84
N ASN A 55 3.94 0.51 5.59
CA ASN A 55 4.73 1.08 4.51
C ASN A 55 4.17 2.40 3.97
N THR A 56 2.97 2.82 4.37
CA THR A 56 2.45 4.15 4.00
C THR A 56 3.20 5.25 4.75
N LEU A 57 3.81 6.19 4.02
CA LEU A 57 4.52 7.33 4.59
C LEU A 57 3.53 8.26 5.31
N PRO A 58 3.74 8.61 6.59
CA PRO A 58 2.80 9.41 7.39
C PRO A 58 2.89 10.92 7.05
N GLY A 59 2.12 11.73 7.79
CA GLY A 59 2.14 13.19 7.68
C GLY A 59 1.10 13.72 6.71
N THR A 60 1.47 14.71 5.89
CA THR A 60 0.57 15.38 4.93
C THR A 60 0.85 14.95 3.49
N THR A 61 1.41 13.77 3.29
CA THR A 61 1.67 13.20 1.97
C THR A 61 0.36 12.79 1.30
N SER A 62 0.38 12.64 -0.02
CA SER A 62 -0.80 12.17 -0.77
C SER A 62 -1.21 10.76 -0.31
N ALA A 63 -0.25 9.88 -0.03
CA ALA A 63 -0.47 8.56 0.54
C ALA A 63 -1.10 8.59 1.94
N ALA A 64 -0.60 9.45 2.83
CA ALA A 64 -1.18 9.61 4.18
C ALA A 64 -2.63 10.08 4.13
N GLY A 65 -2.94 11.04 3.24
CA GLY A 65 -4.30 11.54 3.04
C GLY A 65 -5.26 10.45 2.55
N GLU A 66 -4.84 9.61 1.60
CA GLU A 66 -5.64 8.49 1.10
C GLU A 66 -5.90 7.44 2.19
N LYS A 67 -4.86 7.05 2.94
CA LYS A 67 -4.98 6.14 4.09
C LYS A 67 -5.91 6.71 5.16
N ALA A 68 -5.80 8.00 5.46
CA ALA A 68 -6.64 8.65 6.48
C ALA A 68 -8.12 8.64 6.10
N ARG A 69 -8.46 8.98 4.84
CA ARG A 69 -9.84 8.92 4.33
C ARG A 69 -10.44 7.52 4.46
N PHE A 70 -9.69 6.50 4.05
CA PHE A 70 -10.18 5.12 4.17
C PHE A 70 -10.38 4.68 5.63
N LEU A 71 -9.49 5.06 6.54
CA LEU A 71 -9.67 4.76 7.97
C LEU A 71 -10.86 5.52 8.58
N GLU A 72 -11.13 6.75 8.11
CA GLU A 72 -12.31 7.52 8.49
C GLU A 72 -13.61 6.82 8.03
N GLU A 73 -13.67 6.31 6.81
CA GLU A 73 -14.80 5.53 6.29
C GLU A 73 -15.10 4.25 7.11
N ILE A 74 -14.12 3.69 7.82
CA ILE A 74 -14.30 2.49 8.65
C ILE A 74 -14.94 2.82 10.00
N ILE A 75 -14.66 4.01 10.55
CA ILE A 75 -15.10 4.39 11.89
C ILE A 75 -16.41 5.18 11.90
N LEU A 76 -16.90 5.60 10.73
CA LEU A 76 -18.17 6.31 10.52
C LEU A 76 -19.25 5.34 10.02
#